data_AF-A0A259NN08-F1
#
_entry.id   AF-A0A259NN08-F1
#
_cell.length_a   1.000
_cell.length_b   1.000
_cell.length_c   1.000
_cell.angle_alpha   90.00
_cell.angle_beta   90.00
_cell.angle_gamma   90.00
#
_symmetry.space_group_name_H-M   'P 1'
#
loop_
_entity.id
_entity.type
_entity.pdbx_description
1 polymer ?
#
loop_
_entity_poly.entity_id
_entity_poly.type
_entity_poly.pdbx_seq_one_letter_code
_entity_poly.pdbx_strand_id
1 'polypeptide(L)'
;MIYLKWLALCLLDWVMHVTLLFALPVIALFTREQPYNLRPYTWGWLWGTWDNPPQGDRGFVTSRCWLPNQTTGVRGYCNRVLWMIRNPLYGLARLAALPYNPDAVLTYVGDPNISDKERRPGWYFAQLRLAGKLIGFELYVVAPWGFGRCLRMRLGWKLMTDKFQRYEFAQLVNTANPFDGYGESK
;
A
#
# COMPACT_ATOMS: atom_id res chain seq x y z
N MET A 1 -0.88 -23.82 1.75
CA MET A 1 -1.12 -23.13 3.04
C MET A 1 -1.01 -21.64 2.81
N ILE A 2 -1.92 -20.82 3.35
CA ILE A 2 -1.96 -19.39 3.03
C ILE A 2 -0.69 -18.63 3.46
N TYR A 3 -0.07 -19.02 4.57
CA TYR A 3 1.18 -18.41 5.06
C TYR A 3 2.36 -18.63 4.12
N LEU A 4 2.49 -19.83 3.54
CA LEU A 4 3.53 -20.12 2.54
C LEU A 4 3.29 -19.33 1.24
N LYS A 5 2.03 -19.21 0.80
CA LYS A 5 1.66 -18.34 -0.33
C LYS A 5 2.07 -16.89 -0.04
N TRP A 6 1.74 -16.38 1.14
CA TRP A 6 2.13 -15.04 1.56
C TRP A 6 3.65 -14.86 1.58
N LEU A 7 4.41 -15.79 2.16
CA LEU A 7 5.87 -15.73 2.22
C LEU A 7 6.48 -15.71 0.82
N ALA A 8 6.04 -16.59 -0.09
CA ALA A 8 6.51 -16.60 -1.47
C ALA A 8 6.21 -15.27 -2.20
N LEU A 9 5.03 -14.69 -1.97
CA LEU A 9 4.68 -13.37 -2.52
C LEU A 9 5.52 -12.24 -1.93
N CYS A 10 5.88 -12.31 -0.65
CA CYS A 10 6.79 -11.34 -0.03
C CYS A 10 8.19 -11.43 -0.63
N LEU A 11 8.71 -12.64 -0.86
CA LEU A 11 9.99 -12.85 -1.51
C LEU A 11 9.98 -12.32 -2.95
N LEU A 12 8.90 -12.57 -3.69
CA LEU A 12 8.71 -12.00 -5.02
C LEU A 12 8.68 -10.47 -4.98
N ASP A 13 7.94 -9.88 -4.04
CA ASP A 13 7.87 -8.44 -3.85
C ASP A 13 9.26 -7.84 -3.59
N TRP A 14 10.08 -8.48 -2.75
CA TRP A 14 11.46 -8.04 -2.48
C TRP A 14 12.37 -8.13 -3.70
N VAL A 15 12.28 -9.21 -4.48
CA VAL A 15 13.01 -9.33 -5.76
C VAL A 15 12.58 -8.23 -6.73
N MET A 16 11.27 -7.98 -6.82
CA MET A 16 10.73 -6.94 -7.69
C MET A 16 11.12 -5.53 -7.23
N HIS A 17 11.39 -5.29 -5.95
CA HIS A 17 11.88 -4.00 -5.48
C HIS A 17 13.24 -3.61 -6.09
N VAL A 18 14.11 -4.59 -6.38
CA VAL A 18 15.40 -4.33 -7.05
C VAL A 18 15.18 -3.71 -8.44
N THR A 19 14.09 -4.07 -9.11
CA THR A 19 13.76 -3.54 -10.44
C THR A 19 13.37 -2.06 -10.43
N LEU A 20 13.01 -1.50 -9.27
CA LEU A 20 12.58 -0.10 -9.13
C LEU A 20 13.68 0.88 -9.55
N LEU A 21 14.95 0.53 -9.33
CA LEU A 21 16.09 1.37 -9.73
C LEU A 21 16.04 1.78 -11.21
N PHE A 22 15.58 0.87 -12.07
CA PHE A 22 15.49 1.07 -13.52
C PHE A 22 14.06 1.35 -13.99
N ALA A 23 13.06 0.69 -13.40
CA ALA A 23 11.68 0.82 -13.83
C ALA A 23 11.11 2.21 -13.57
N LEU A 24 11.40 2.82 -12.41
CA LEU A 24 10.77 4.09 -12.02
C LEU A 24 11.17 5.26 -12.95
N PRO A 25 12.48 5.49 -13.24
CA PRO A 25 12.88 6.55 -14.17
C PRO A 25 12.31 6.36 -15.58
N VAL A 26 12.25 5.12 -16.07
CA VAL A 26 11.73 4.82 -17.41
C VAL A 26 10.22 5.04 -17.46
N ILE A 27 9.46 4.48 -16.52
CA ILE A 27 8.00 4.63 -16.49
C ILE A 27 7.61 6.10 -16.30
N ALA A 28 8.30 6.84 -15.44
CA ALA A 28 8.04 8.27 -15.23
C ALA A 28 8.28 9.13 -16.48
N LEU A 29 9.20 8.70 -17.36
CA LEU A 29 9.51 9.36 -18.64
C LEU A 29 8.38 9.15 -19.65
N PHE A 30 7.78 7.95 -19.69
CA PHE A 30 6.69 7.60 -20.60
C PHE A 30 5.29 7.86 -20.05
N THR A 31 5.18 8.39 -18.83
CA THR A 31 3.91 8.79 -18.23
C THR A 31 3.79 10.32 -18.19
N ARG A 32 2.57 10.78 -18.40
CA ARG A 32 2.19 12.20 -18.33
C ARG A 32 1.17 12.42 -17.22
N GLU A 33 0.98 13.68 -16.85
CA GLU A 33 -0.12 14.07 -15.98
C GLU A 33 -1.46 13.59 -16.54
N GLN A 34 -2.32 13.12 -15.64
CA GLN A 34 -3.66 12.65 -15.97
C GLN A 34 -4.68 13.15 -14.94
N PRO A 35 -5.94 13.41 -15.32
CA PRO A 35 -7.00 13.64 -14.35
C PRO A 35 -7.10 12.54 -13.28
N TYR A 36 -7.40 12.92 -12.03
CA TYR A 36 -7.43 12.01 -10.87
C TYR A 36 -8.47 10.87 -10.97
N ASN A 37 -9.43 10.98 -11.89
CA ASN A 37 -10.49 10.00 -12.12
C ASN A 37 -10.19 9.02 -13.26
N LEU A 38 -9.02 9.11 -13.91
CA LEU A 38 -8.64 8.19 -14.98
C LEU A 38 -7.83 7.00 -14.47
N ARG A 39 -7.85 5.91 -15.26
CA ARG A 39 -7.02 4.73 -14.99
C ARG A 39 -5.55 5.15 -14.96
N PRO A 40 -4.82 4.80 -13.91
CA PRO A 40 -3.58 5.48 -13.60
C PRO A 40 -2.40 5.12 -14.52
N TYR A 41 -2.25 3.84 -14.88
CA TYR A 41 -1.16 3.39 -15.74
C TYR A 41 -1.70 2.43 -16.79
N THR A 42 -1.50 2.74 -18.07
CA THR A 42 -1.76 1.82 -19.20
C THR A 42 -0.55 0.91 -19.47
N TRP A 43 0.65 1.41 -19.16
CA TRP A 43 1.94 0.71 -19.24
C TRP A 43 2.71 0.94 -17.94
N GLY A 44 3.56 -0.02 -17.53
CA GLY A 44 4.30 0.07 -16.27
C GLY A 44 3.43 -0.06 -15.01
N TRP A 45 2.17 -0.47 -15.16
CA TRP A 45 1.19 -0.54 -14.08
C TRP A 45 1.60 -1.45 -12.94
N LEU A 46 2.43 -2.48 -13.20
CA LEU A 46 2.94 -3.39 -12.18
C LEU A 46 3.71 -2.64 -11.09
N TRP A 47 4.47 -1.60 -11.47
CA TRP A 47 5.27 -0.76 -10.57
C TRP A 47 4.51 0.45 -10.03
N GLY A 48 3.48 0.89 -10.76
CA GLY A 48 2.66 2.05 -10.41
C GLY A 48 1.50 1.74 -9.47
N THR A 49 0.80 2.80 -9.08
CA THR A 49 -0.45 2.73 -8.32
C THR A 49 -1.62 2.37 -9.22
N TRP A 50 -2.51 1.48 -8.75
CA TRP A 50 -3.75 1.12 -9.47
C TRP A 50 -4.92 2.04 -9.11
N ASP A 51 -4.79 2.85 -8.06
CA ASP A 51 -5.84 3.71 -7.48
C ASP A 51 -5.60 5.22 -7.64
N ASN A 52 -4.43 5.63 -8.13
CA ASN A 52 -4.03 7.04 -8.23
C ASN A 52 -3.19 7.30 -9.47
N PRO A 53 -3.33 8.46 -10.14
CA PRO A 53 -2.65 8.77 -11.39
C PRO A 53 -1.12 8.86 -11.21
N PRO A 54 -0.33 8.90 -12.30
CA PRO A 54 1.13 8.83 -12.20
C PRO A 54 1.78 9.96 -11.41
N GLN A 55 1.18 11.16 -11.42
CA GLN A 55 1.63 12.29 -10.61
C GLN A 55 1.30 12.17 -9.12
N GLY A 56 0.57 11.12 -8.72
CA GLY A 56 0.15 10.87 -7.35
C GLY A 56 -1.17 11.52 -6.96
N ASP A 57 -1.58 11.28 -5.71
CA ASP A 57 -2.79 11.87 -5.14
C ASP A 57 -2.66 13.38 -4.87
N ARG A 58 -3.79 14.05 -4.62
CA ARG A 58 -3.80 15.51 -4.37
C ARG A 58 -2.90 15.91 -3.21
N GLY A 59 -2.93 15.17 -2.10
CA GLY A 59 -2.11 15.49 -0.93
C GLY A 59 -0.61 15.37 -1.24
N PHE A 60 -0.23 14.40 -2.05
CA PHE A 60 1.14 14.27 -2.54
C PHE A 60 1.54 15.47 -3.38
N VAL A 61 0.76 15.79 -4.40
CA VAL A 61 1.07 16.90 -5.32
C VAL A 61 1.13 18.25 -4.59
N THR A 62 0.29 18.49 -3.59
CA THR A 62 0.23 19.79 -2.90
C THR A 62 1.25 19.95 -1.78
N SER A 63 1.66 18.85 -1.12
CA SER A 63 2.38 18.98 0.17
C SER A 63 3.43 17.91 0.48
N ARG A 64 3.45 16.77 -0.22
CA ARG A 64 4.35 15.64 0.14
C ARG A 64 5.37 15.30 -0.94
N CYS A 65 5.28 15.91 -2.12
CA CYS A 65 6.30 15.82 -3.15
C CYS A 65 7.41 16.87 -2.93
N TRP A 66 8.53 16.74 -3.65
CA TRP A 66 9.65 17.69 -3.54
C TRP A 66 9.35 19.03 -4.19
N LEU A 67 8.51 19.04 -5.23
CA LEU A 67 8.20 20.23 -6.01
C LEU A 67 6.68 20.44 -6.02
N PRO A 68 6.11 21.08 -4.97
CA PRO A 68 4.66 21.24 -4.84
C PRO A 68 3.99 21.88 -6.04
N ASN A 69 2.81 21.36 -6.39
CA ASN A 69 1.99 21.80 -7.52
C ASN A 69 2.66 21.70 -8.89
N GLN A 70 3.75 20.92 -9.02
CA GLN A 70 4.42 20.66 -10.29
C GLN A 70 4.10 19.26 -10.81
N THR A 71 3.38 19.18 -11.92
CA THR A 71 2.90 17.91 -12.52
C THR A 71 3.45 17.66 -13.93
N THR A 72 4.03 18.68 -14.57
CA THR A 72 4.52 18.64 -15.96
C THR A 72 6.04 18.86 -16.07
N GLY A 73 6.60 18.54 -17.25
CA GLY A 73 8.02 18.72 -17.54
C GLY A 73 8.96 17.90 -16.64
N VAL A 74 10.20 18.38 -16.48
CA VAL A 74 11.24 17.74 -15.64
C VAL A 74 10.82 17.71 -14.16
N ARG A 75 10.16 18.76 -13.68
CA ARG A 75 9.69 18.83 -12.28
C ARG A 75 8.60 17.81 -12.00
N GLY A 76 7.62 17.70 -12.90
CA GLY A 76 6.60 16.66 -12.85
C GLY A 76 7.19 15.26 -12.96
N TYR A 77 8.20 15.07 -13.82
CA TYR A 77 8.94 13.82 -13.91
C TYR A 77 9.55 13.40 -12.57
N CYS A 78 10.29 14.29 -11.90
CA CYS A 78 10.88 14.01 -10.57
C CYS A 78 9.79 13.64 -9.54
N ASN A 79 8.67 14.35 -9.54
CA ASN A 79 7.55 14.05 -8.65
C ASN A 79 6.90 12.69 -8.94
N ARG A 80 6.77 12.29 -10.22
CA ARG A 80 6.27 10.95 -10.60
C ARG A 80 7.20 9.83 -10.12
N VAL A 81 8.52 10.02 -10.28
CA VAL A 81 9.51 9.08 -9.74
C VAL A 81 9.34 8.94 -8.23
N LEU A 82 9.26 10.07 -7.51
CA LEU A 82 9.08 10.08 -6.06
C LEU A 82 7.75 9.44 -5.62
N TRP A 83 6.67 9.64 -6.38
CA TRP A 83 5.38 9.00 -6.11
C TRP A 83 5.49 7.47 -6.13
N MET A 84 6.18 6.93 -7.14
CA MET A 84 6.38 5.49 -7.27
C MET A 84 7.37 4.93 -6.24
N ILE A 85 8.37 5.71 -5.80
CA ILE A 85 9.23 5.34 -4.67
C ILE A 85 8.40 5.24 -3.39
N ARG A 86 7.44 6.15 -3.19
CA ARG A 86 6.57 6.18 -2.02
C ARG A 86 5.54 5.03 -2.02
N ASN A 87 5.08 4.63 -3.20
CA ASN A 87 4.07 3.58 -3.38
C ASN A 87 4.55 2.51 -4.37
N PRO A 88 5.64 1.80 -4.06
CA PRO A 88 6.25 0.87 -5.00
C PRO A 88 5.34 -0.33 -5.21
N LEU A 89 5.35 -0.85 -6.44
CA LEU A 89 4.77 -2.16 -6.79
C LEU A 89 3.28 -2.33 -6.42
N TYR A 90 2.50 -1.24 -6.38
CA TYR A 90 1.08 -1.33 -6.05
C TYR A 90 0.32 -2.23 -7.03
N GLY A 91 0.70 -2.25 -8.32
CA GLY A 91 0.19 -3.18 -9.31
C GLY A 91 0.49 -4.64 -8.98
N LEU A 92 1.71 -4.97 -8.55
CA LEU A 92 2.04 -6.32 -8.09
C LEU A 92 1.21 -6.70 -6.86
N ALA A 93 1.07 -5.79 -5.90
CA ALA A 93 0.25 -6.02 -4.72
C ALA A 93 -1.25 -6.19 -5.04
N ARG A 94 -1.73 -5.59 -6.14
CA ARG A 94 -3.07 -5.81 -6.71
C ARG A 94 -3.16 -7.17 -7.41
N LEU A 95 -2.16 -7.57 -8.18
CA LEU A 95 -2.09 -8.89 -8.82
C LEU A 95 -2.08 -10.02 -7.77
N ALA A 96 -1.39 -9.80 -6.65
CA ALA A 96 -1.29 -10.71 -5.52
C ALA A 96 -2.47 -10.63 -4.53
N ALA A 97 -3.47 -9.81 -4.82
CA ALA A 97 -4.59 -9.55 -3.91
C ALA A 97 -5.48 -10.78 -3.68
N LEU A 98 -6.23 -10.74 -2.58
CA LEU A 98 -7.34 -11.67 -2.34
C LEU A 98 -8.63 -11.03 -2.85
N PRO A 99 -9.43 -11.72 -3.68
CA PRO A 99 -10.74 -11.22 -4.08
C PRO A 99 -11.67 -11.16 -2.87
N TYR A 100 -12.56 -10.16 -2.87
CA TYR A 100 -13.64 -10.13 -1.90
C TYR A 100 -14.62 -11.27 -2.18
N ASN A 101 -15.08 -11.92 -1.11
CA ASN A 101 -16.11 -12.94 -1.18
C ASN A 101 -17.09 -12.71 -0.01
N PRO A 102 -18.38 -12.47 -0.27
CA PRO A 102 -19.36 -12.20 0.78
C PRO A 102 -19.62 -13.41 1.70
N ASP A 103 -19.34 -14.64 1.25
CA ASP A 103 -19.48 -15.87 2.03
C ASP A 103 -18.26 -16.13 2.93
N ALA A 104 -17.21 -15.33 2.79
CA ALA A 104 -16.02 -15.45 3.64
C ALA A 104 -16.26 -14.79 5.00
N VAL A 105 -15.91 -15.51 6.06
CA VAL A 105 -16.01 -15.05 7.43
C VAL A 105 -14.68 -14.44 7.85
N LEU A 106 -14.72 -13.16 8.23
CA LEU A 106 -13.60 -12.43 8.82
C LEU A 106 -13.71 -12.45 10.34
N THR A 107 -12.73 -13.02 11.02
CA THR A 107 -12.60 -12.97 12.48
C THR A 107 -11.29 -12.29 12.86
N TYR A 108 -11.21 -11.73 14.07
CA TYR A 108 -9.98 -11.09 14.55
C TYR A 108 -9.83 -11.22 16.06
N VAL A 109 -8.59 -11.02 16.52
CA VAL A 109 -8.21 -10.85 17.92
C VAL A 109 -7.38 -9.58 18.07
N GLY A 110 -7.46 -8.91 19.21
CA GLY A 110 -6.83 -7.61 19.46
C GLY A 110 -7.79 -6.43 19.25
N ASP A 111 -7.24 -5.23 19.06
CA ASP A 111 -8.02 -4.00 18.92
C ASP A 111 -8.15 -3.59 17.44
N PRO A 112 -9.36 -3.59 16.84
CA PRO A 112 -9.56 -3.20 15.45
C PRO A 112 -9.43 -1.67 15.24
N ASN A 113 -9.41 -0.87 16.30
CA ASN A 113 -9.39 0.59 16.24
C ASN A 113 -7.99 1.19 16.37
N ILE A 114 -6.94 0.37 16.27
CA ILE A 114 -5.55 0.84 16.33
C ILE A 114 -5.24 1.78 15.16
N SER A 115 -4.45 2.81 15.43
CA SER A 115 -4.17 3.87 14.47
C SER A 115 -2.93 4.65 14.89
N ASP A 116 -1.95 4.71 14.00
CA ASP A 116 -0.80 5.62 14.07
C ASP A 116 -1.25 7.08 14.07
N LYS A 117 -2.29 7.40 13.29
CA LYS A 117 -2.79 8.78 13.12
C LYS A 117 -3.57 9.29 14.34
N GLU A 118 -4.38 8.43 14.95
CA GLU A 118 -5.20 8.78 16.12
C GLU A 118 -4.49 8.51 17.45
N ARG A 119 -3.19 8.17 17.42
CA ARG A 119 -2.39 7.80 18.59
C ARG A 119 -3.02 6.66 19.40
N ARG A 120 -3.48 5.61 18.71
CA ARG A 120 -4.03 4.39 19.30
C ARG A 120 -3.06 3.24 19.07
N PRO A 121 -2.17 2.97 20.03
CA PRO A 121 -1.21 1.89 19.91
C PRO A 121 -1.90 0.53 20.12
N GLY A 122 -1.28 -0.53 19.64
CA GLY A 122 -1.78 -1.88 19.83
C GLY A 122 -1.54 -2.75 18.61
N TRP A 123 -2.28 -3.84 18.55
CA TRP A 123 -2.21 -4.78 17.45
C TRP A 123 -3.55 -5.47 17.25
N TYR A 124 -3.77 -5.99 16.05
CA TYR A 124 -4.76 -7.01 15.79
C TYR A 124 -4.20 -8.09 14.86
N PHE A 125 -4.81 -9.26 14.96
CA PHE A 125 -4.61 -10.34 14.00
C PHE A 125 -5.96 -10.81 13.47
N ALA A 126 -6.18 -10.64 12.18
CA ALA A 126 -7.41 -11.04 11.49
C ALA A 126 -7.18 -12.29 10.63
N GLN A 127 -8.21 -13.12 10.53
CA GLN A 127 -8.26 -14.33 9.72
C GLN A 127 -9.49 -14.29 8.81
N LEU A 128 -9.28 -14.54 7.52
CA LEU A 128 -10.35 -14.69 6.54
C LEU A 128 -10.53 -16.17 6.21
N ARG A 129 -11.73 -16.71 6.41
CA ARG A 129 -12.05 -18.11 6.16
C ARG A 129 -13.21 -18.25 5.19
N LEU A 130 -13.10 -19.18 4.24
CA LEU A 130 -14.19 -19.55 3.34
C LEU A 130 -14.43 -21.05 3.50
N ALA A 131 -15.66 -21.45 3.80
CA ALA A 131 -16.02 -22.84 4.10
C ALA A 131 -15.05 -23.49 5.13
N GLY A 132 -14.76 -22.78 6.22
CA GLY A 132 -13.84 -23.22 7.29
C GLY A 132 -12.34 -23.15 6.96
N LYS A 133 -11.97 -23.05 5.67
CA LYS A 133 -10.57 -22.98 5.21
C LYS A 133 -10.02 -21.57 5.35
N LEU A 134 -8.84 -21.44 5.96
CA LEU A 134 -8.11 -20.16 6.03
C LEU A 134 -7.59 -19.76 4.64
N ILE A 135 -8.10 -18.64 4.12
CA ILE A 135 -7.78 -18.11 2.79
C ILE A 135 -7.03 -16.78 2.83
N GLY A 136 -7.00 -16.11 3.98
CA GLY A 136 -6.29 -14.85 4.18
C GLY A 136 -6.01 -14.59 5.65
N PHE A 137 -5.05 -13.71 5.91
CA PHE A 137 -4.80 -13.19 7.25
C PHE A 137 -4.32 -11.75 7.15
N GLU A 138 -4.36 -11.05 8.28
CA GLU A 138 -3.77 -9.73 8.44
C GLU A 138 -3.20 -9.59 9.84
N LEU A 139 -1.94 -9.20 9.96
CA LEU A 139 -1.36 -8.69 11.19
C LEU A 139 -1.16 -7.19 11.03
N TYR A 140 -1.67 -6.39 11.96
CA TYR A 140 -1.36 -4.97 12.04
C TYR A 140 -0.88 -4.60 13.44
N VAL A 141 0.22 -3.88 13.53
CA VAL A 141 0.86 -3.45 14.77
C VAL A 141 1.21 -1.97 14.66
N VAL A 142 0.85 -1.23 15.71
CA VAL A 142 1.25 0.16 15.94
C VAL A 142 1.87 0.23 17.33
N ALA A 143 3.19 0.30 17.40
CA ALA A 143 3.93 0.38 18.67
C ALA A 143 4.74 1.68 18.72
N PRO A 144 4.29 2.71 19.45
CA PRO A 144 5.02 3.95 19.57
C PRO A 144 6.35 3.72 20.27
N TRP A 145 7.36 4.46 19.83
CA TRP A 145 8.60 4.66 20.55
C TRP A 145 8.90 6.17 20.55
N GLY A 146 9.92 6.60 21.28
CA GLY A 146 10.17 8.03 21.51
C GLY A 146 10.23 8.90 20.25
N PHE A 147 10.27 10.22 20.44
CA PHE A 147 10.42 11.21 19.35
C PHE A 147 9.24 11.28 18.37
N GLY A 148 8.02 10.96 18.82
CA GLY A 148 6.82 11.02 17.99
C GLY A 148 6.80 9.98 16.86
N ARG A 149 7.49 8.85 17.06
CA ARG A 149 7.60 7.76 16.07
C ARG A 149 6.89 6.50 16.54
N CYS A 150 6.59 5.62 15.60
CA CYS A 150 6.09 4.29 15.91
C CYS A 150 6.61 3.24 14.94
N LEU A 151 6.78 2.01 15.45
CA LEU A 151 6.76 0.85 14.60
C LEU A 151 5.34 0.65 14.08
N ARG A 152 5.21 0.79 12.76
CA ARG A 152 4.04 0.39 12.03
C ARG A 152 4.35 -0.82 11.17
N MET A 153 3.76 -1.95 11.52
CA MET A 153 3.94 -3.19 10.78
C MET A 153 2.60 -3.72 10.31
N ARG A 154 2.50 -4.08 9.03
CA ARG A 154 1.30 -4.66 8.43
C ARG A 154 1.67 -5.80 7.49
N LEU A 155 1.26 -7.02 7.84
CA LEU A 155 1.57 -8.26 7.12
C LEU A 155 0.28 -8.98 6.70
N GLY A 156 0.32 -9.68 5.57
CA GLY A 156 -0.82 -10.43 5.03
C GLY A 156 -1.55 -9.67 3.93
N TRP A 157 -2.86 -9.51 4.05
CA TRP A 157 -3.69 -8.71 3.14
C TRP A 157 -4.50 -7.68 3.93
N LYS A 158 -4.81 -6.53 3.35
CA LYS A 158 -5.62 -5.48 4.02
C LYS A 158 -7.10 -5.88 4.10
N LEU A 159 -7.46 -6.70 5.08
CA LEU A 159 -8.79 -7.27 5.30
C LEU A 159 -9.71 -6.36 6.13
N MET A 160 -9.16 -5.71 7.16
CA MET A 160 -9.94 -4.95 8.16
C MET A 160 -10.39 -3.56 7.71
N THR A 161 -10.20 -3.20 6.45
CA THR A 161 -10.56 -1.88 5.91
C THR A 161 -11.84 -1.95 5.09
N ASP A 162 -12.65 -0.89 5.12
CA ASP A 162 -13.81 -0.70 4.23
C ASP A 162 -13.48 -0.89 2.74
N LYS A 163 -12.23 -0.57 2.38
CA LYS A 163 -11.64 -0.79 1.05
C LYS A 163 -11.71 -2.24 0.55
N PHE A 164 -11.73 -3.23 1.44
CA PHE A 164 -11.80 -4.64 1.02
C PHE A 164 -13.11 -4.90 0.26
N GLN A 165 -14.24 -4.48 0.85
CA GLN A 165 -15.53 -4.58 0.21
C GLN A 165 -15.69 -3.56 -0.92
N ARG A 166 -15.30 -2.28 -0.69
CA ARG A 166 -15.48 -1.20 -1.67
C ARG A 166 -14.75 -1.45 -2.99
N TYR A 167 -13.54 -1.99 -2.93
CA TYR A 167 -12.75 -2.26 -4.13
C TYR A 167 -12.83 -3.71 -4.60
N GLU A 168 -13.54 -4.57 -3.86
CA GLU A 168 -13.69 -6.00 -4.13
C GLU A 168 -12.38 -6.80 -4.05
N PHE A 169 -11.40 -6.32 -3.28
CA PHE A 169 -10.17 -7.06 -2.98
C PHE A 169 -9.40 -6.50 -1.79
N ALA A 170 -8.61 -7.37 -1.16
CA ALA A 170 -7.64 -7.01 -0.15
C ALA A 170 -6.23 -7.03 -0.76
N GLN A 171 -5.55 -5.88 -0.74
CA GLN A 171 -4.19 -5.73 -1.27
C GLN A 171 -3.18 -6.47 -0.38
N LEU A 172 -2.16 -7.10 -1.01
CA LEU A 172 -1.02 -7.67 -0.27
C LEU A 172 -0.29 -6.58 0.52
N VAL A 173 0.14 -6.91 1.74
CA VAL A 173 0.97 -6.06 2.61
C VAL A 173 2.05 -6.88 3.30
N ASN A 174 3.23 -6.30 3.37
CA ASN A 174 4.45 -6.87 3.93
C ASN A 174 5.36 -5.78 4.49
N THR A 175 4.78 -4.70 5.03
CA THR A 175 5.53 -3.53 5.47
C THR A 175 5.86 -3.60 6.95
N ALA A 176 7.07 -3.18 7.32
CA ALA A 176 7.49 -2.94 8.69
C ALA A 176 8.33 -1.66 8.73
N ASN A 177 7.73 -0.55 9.14
CA ASN A 177 8.40 0.73 9.22
C ASN A 177 8.55 1.14 10.69
N PRO A 178 9.77 1.09 11.27
CA PRO A 178 9.99 1.59 12.61
C PRO A 178 9.94 3.12 12.69
N PHE A 179 9.98 3.87 11.59
CA PHE A 179 10.08 5.34 11.64
C PHE A 179 8.79 6.06 11.21
N ASP A 180 7.64 5.38 11.22
CA ASP A 180 6.38 6.03 10.87
C ASP A 180 6.00 7.08 11.92
N GLY A 181 5.28 8.12 11.51
CA GLY A 181 4.85 9.21 12.39
C GLY A 181 3.73 8.77 13.34
N TYR A 182 3.79 9.18 14.60
CA TYR A 182 2.77 8.85 15.61
C TYR A 182 1.96 10.08 16.02
N GLY A 183 0.73 10.17 15.51
CA GLY A 183 -0.17 11.30 15.70
C GLY A 183 0.21 12.57 14.97
N GLU A 184 1.02 12.46 13.91
CA GLU A 184 1.17 13.49 12.90
C GLU A 184 0.20 13.19 11.75
N SER A 185 -1.06 13.64 11.84
CA SER A 185 -1.85 13.80 10.61
C SER A 185 -1.37 15.07 9.91
N LYS A 186 -0.38 14.95 9.02
CA LYS A 186 -0.05 16.00 8.05
C LYS A 186 -0.91 15.84 6.81
#